data_AF-A0A3D5PNH8-F1
#
_entry.id   AF-A0A3D5PNH8-F1
#
_cell.length_a   1.000
_cell.length_b   1.000
_cell.length_c   1.000
_cell.angle_alpha   90.00
_cell.angle_beta   90.00
_cell.angle_gamma   90.00
#
_symmetry.space_group_name_H-M   'P 1'
#
loop_
_entity.id
_entity.type
_entity.pdbx_description
1 polymer ?
#
loop_
_entity_poly.entity_id
_entity_poly.type
_entity_poly.pdbx_seq_one_letter_code
_entity_poly.pdbx_strand_id
1 'polypeptide(L)'
;MDWPDLPTRLAGGTVIAALSLIAFALMLTLSTAALSVAIAVMIVIAALIDRRLDMPWLGLFIQLAVAVLGWRFLIDPGIPWASWWKTPLWEVALGYAVPLALMGVAWWVMRPIKRLGAQLALESAVWSLGAVFALILLERALRSDIDSFWGLSLAGSILLISMGAQLYRWRKGVRFAWVLVPLASLLGLLGFGVLLTALVGMAPIMSWGARDIAGPLLLDTIAIAYLAPTGVLAVLVWKLDHIHRYLRAAFAGLSALMGVAYIAIEIRRFWQGEQIASDAISQGELYSYTIAMMLGAVRLLFFALVRRSDLLRKLAMVGIAVTIAKVFLIDMSGLNGLVRVASFFGLGLALMGLAWLNRAMES
;
A
#
# COMPACT_ATOMS: atom_id res chain seq x y z
N MET A 1 35.29 -2.81 -24.77
CA MET A 1 35.00 -2.71 -23.32
C MET A 1 36.27 -2.15 -22.71
N ASP A 2 36.42 -0.84 -22.81
CA ASP A 2 37.63 -0.16 -22.33
C ASP A 2 37.61 -0.22 -20.81
N TRP A 3 38.57 -0.96 -20.26
CA TRP A 3 38.76 -1.06 -18.83
C TRP A 3 39.29 0.29 -18.31
N PRO A 4 38.75 0.84 -17.22
CA PRO A 4 39.28 2.08 -16.66
C PRO A 4 40.73 1.86 -16.20
N ASP A 5 41.59 2.83 -16.49
CA ASP A 5 43.03 2.79 -16.19
C ASP A 5 43.28 2.44 -14.72
N LEU A 6 44.20 1.50 -14.44
CA LEU A 6 44.62 1.08 -13.09
C LEU A 6 44.67 2.21 -12.02
N PRO A 7 45.23 3.42 -12.30
CA PRO A 7 45.22 4.52 -11.34
C PRO A 7 43.83 4.98 -10.89
N THR A 8 42.82 4.96 -11.77
CA THR A 8 41.43 5.33 -11.40
C THR A 8 40.78 4.30 -10.48
N ARG A 9 41.15 3.01 -10.63
CA ARG A 9 40.68 1.93 -9.74
C ARG A 9 41.28 2.05 -8.34
N LEU A 10 42.57 2.35 -8.25
CA LEU A 10 43.25 2.57 -6.98
C LEU A 10 42.71 3.83 -6.27
N ALA A 11 42.51 4.93 -7.00
CA ALA A 11 41.92 6.15 -6.46
C ALA A 11 40.46 5.95 -6.00
N GLY A 12 39.65 5.20 -6.76
CA GLY A 12 38.29 4.85 -6.33
C GLY A 12 38.29 3.99 -5.06
N GLY A 13 39.21 3.04 -4.95
CA GLY A 13 39.39 2.19 -3.77
C GLY A 13 39.79 2.99 -2.53
N THR A 14 40.74 3.93 -2.64
CA THR A 14 41.15 4.77 -1.50
C THR A 14 40.05 5.72 -1.05
N VAL A 15 39.28 6.29 -1.98
CA VAL A 15 38.10 7.11 -1.65
C VAL A 15 37.05 6.28 -0.93
N ILE A 16 36.72 5.07 -1.40
CA ILE A 16 35.75 4.21 -0.71
C ILE A 16 36.27 3.80 0.67
N ALA A 17 37.55 3.46 0.81
CA ALA A 17 38.15 3.12 2.09
C ALA A 17 38.08 4.30 3.07
N ALA A 18 38.44 5.51 2.63
CA ALA A 18 38.34 6.72 3.43
C ALA A 18 36.88 7.01 3.84
N LEU A 19 35.93 6.94 2.90
CA LEU A 19 34.52 7.14 3.20
C LEU A 19 33.99 6.09 4.18
N SER A 20 34.46 4.85 4.08
CA SER A 20 34.08 3.75 4.98
C SER A 20 34.66 3.93 6.38
N LEU A 21 35.92 4.34 6.49
CA LEU A 21 36.57 4.65 7.77
C LEU A 21 35.92 5.85 8.47
N ILE A 22 35.57 6.88 7.69
CA ILE A 22 34.81 8.03 8.21
C ILE A 22 33.44 7.57 8.70
N ALA A 23 32.69 6.79 7.89
CA ALA A 23 31.40 6.25 8.31
C ALA A 23 31.50 5.42 9.59
N PHE A 24 32.55 4.60 9.72
CA PHE A 24 32.83 3.81 10.91
C PHE A 24 33.15 4.69 12.13
N ALA A 25 34.01 5.70 11.99
CA ALA A 25 34.32 6.64 13.09
C ALA A 25 33.09 7.44 13.54
N LEU A 26 32.25 7.86 12.60
CA LEU A 26 30.98 8.54 12.89
C LEU A 26 30.00 7.62 13.63
N MET A 27 30.00 6.32 13.30
CA MET A 27 29.19 5.31 13.98
C MET A 27 29.57 5.11 15.45
N LEU A 28 30.84 5.29 15.79
CA LEU A 28 31.34 5.16 17.17
C LEU A 28 31.13 6.41 18.04
N THR A 29 30.90 7.58 17.42
CA THR A 29 30.97 8.87 18.11
C THR A 29 29.65 9.63 18.20
N LEU A 30 28.74 9.42 17.24
CA LEU A 30 27.49 10.17 17.15
C LEU A 30 26.32 9.49 17.85
N SER A 31 25.35 10.31 18.26
CA SER A 31 24.04 9.85 18.71
C SER A 31 23.27 9.14 17.57
N THR A 32 22.25 8.36 17.93
CA THR A 32 21.43 7.56 17.01
C THR A 32 20.84 8.40 15.86
N ALA A 33 20.30 9.58 16.14
CA ALA A 33 19.77 10.47 15.11
C ALA A 33 20.88 11.07 14.22
N ALA A 34 21.98 11.51 14.83
CA ALA A 34 23.05 12.19 14.10
C ALA A 34 23.83 11.25 13.17
N LEU A 35 23.90 9.95 13.49
CA LEU A 35 24.50 8.93 12.62
C LEU A 35 23.73 8.75 11.31
N SER A 36 22.39 8.78 11.33
CA SER A 36 21.57 8.70 10.11
C SER A 36 21.81 9.92 9.21
N VAL A 37 21.93 11.11 9.80
CA VAL A 37 22.29 12.34 9.08
C VAL A 37 23.68 12.24 8.46
N ALA A 38 24.67 11.77 9.22
CA ALA A 38 26.02 11.57 8.75
C ALA A 38 26.09 10.66 7.51
N ILE A 39 25.42 9.50 7.54
CA ILE A 39 25.40 8.58 6.39
C ILE A 39 24.74 9.25 5.17
N ALA A 40 23.67 10.02 5.37
CA ALA A 40 23.02 10.74 4.28
C ALA A 40 23.89 11.86 3.68
N VAL A 41 24.68 12.56 4.51
CA VAL A 41 25.70 13.52 4.03
C VAL A 41 26.75 12.79 3.19
N MET A 42 27.20 11.61 3.62
CA MET A 42 28.17 10.80 2.87
C MET A 42 27.63 10.37 1.51
N ILE A 43 26.33 10.07 1.41
CA ILE A 43 25.66 9.79 0.13
C ILE A 43 25.72 11.01 -0.80
N VAL A 44 25.43 12.21 -0.29
CA VAL A 44 25.50 13.47 -1.08
C VAL A 44 26.93 13.75 -1.54
N ILE A 45 27.92 13.59 -0.65
CA ILE A 45 29.34 13.76 -0.99
C ILE A 45 29.75 12.76 -2.07
N ALA A 46 29.41 11.48 -1.92
CA ALA A 46 29.69 10.45 -2.91
C ALA A 46 29.05 10.78 -4.26
N ALA A 47 27.80 11.26 -4.28
CA ALA A 47 27.10 11.67 -5.49
C ALA A 47 27.77 12.88 -6.18
N LEU A 48 28.24 13.87 -5.41
CA LEU A 48 28.96 15.03 -5.93
C LEU A 48 30.33 14.66 -6.50
N ILE A 49 31.07 13.77 -5.83
CA ILE A 49 32.36 13.28 -6.31
C ILE A 49 32.17 12.45 -7.59
N ASP A 50 31.20 11.54 -7.63
CA ASP A 50 30.91 10.74 -8.83
C ASP A 50 30.52 11.66 -10.01
N ARG A 51 29.76 12.73 -9.74
CA ARG A 51 29.42 13.73 -10.76
C ARG A 51 30.64 14.43 -11.36
N ARG A 52 31.64 14.71 -10.54
CA ARG A 52 32.83 15.47 -10.96
C ARG A 52 33.92 14.59 -11.56
N LEU A 53 34.08 13.37 -11.05
CA LEU A 53 35.22 12.50 -11.35
C LEU A 53 34.84 11.24 -12.15
N ASP A 54 33.55 11.03 -12.46
CA ASP A 54 33.00 9.87 -13.17
C ASP A 54 33.53 8.52 -12.66
N MET A 55 33.46 8.31 -11.34
CA MET A 55 33.99 7.12 -10.67
C MET A 55 32.90 6.06 -10.43
N PRO A 56 32.85 4.95 -11.20
CA PRO A 56 31.74 3.99 -11.16
C PRO A 56 31.51 3.32 -9.81
N TRP A 57 32.58 3.17 -9.02
CA TRP A 57 32.55 2.51 -7.72
C TRP A 57 31.75 3.29 -6.67
N LEU A 58 31.65 4.61 -6.79
CA LEU A 58 30.82 5.43 -5.89
C LEU A 58 29.33 5.11 -6.03
N GLY A 59 28.90 4.65 -7.21
CA GLY A 59 27.53 4.18 -7.41
C GLY A 59 27.18 2.95 -6.58
N LEU A 60 28.16 2.09 -6.27
CA LEU A 60 27.98 0.95 -5.37
C LEU A 60 27.96 1.41 -3.90
N PHE A 61 28.85 2.33 -3.53
CA PHE A 61 28.85 2.93 -2.19
C PHE A 61 27.50 3.59 -1.86
N ILE A 62 26.93 4.37 -2.80
CA ILE A 62 25.62 4.99 -2.63
C ILE A 62 24.53 3.95 -2.41
N GLN A 63 24.51 2.86 -3.18
CA GLN A 63 23.52 1.79 -3.01
C GLN A 63 23.63 1.12 -1.64
N LEU A 64 24.85 0.82 -1.19
CA LEU A 64 25.09 0.24 0.14
C LEU A 64 24.70 1.21 1.26
N ALA A 65 25.07 2.48 1.15
CA ALA A 65 24.71 3.49 2.14
C ALA A 65 23.20 3.73 2.21
N VAL A 66 22.48 3.69 1.08
CA VAL A 66 21.02 3.71 1.03
C VAL A 66 20.43 2.47 1.71
N ALA A 67 21.00 1.28 1.50
CA ALA A 67 20.56 0.05 2.18
C ALA A 67 20.77 0.13 3.70
N VAL A 68 21.91 0.67 4.14
CA VAL A 68 22.18 0.92 5.58
C VAL A 68 21.19 1.92 6.16
N LEU A 69 20.87 3.02 5.46
CA LEU A 69 19.83 3.94 5.92
C LEU A 69 18.45 3.28 5.96
N GLY A 70 18.13 2.42 4.98
CA GLY A 70 16.91 1.63 5.01
C GLY A 70 16.82 0.72 6.24
N TRP A 71 17.91 0.03 6.57
CA TRP A 71 18.02 -0.73 7.83
C TRP A 71 17.81 0.17 9.04
N ARG A 72 18.44 1.35 9.08
CA ARG A 72 18.31 2.27 10.22
C ARG A 72 16.92 2.84 10.42
N PHE A 73 16.20 3.07 9.32
CA PHE A 73 14.82 3.59 9.34
C PHE A 73 13.81 2.53 9.79
N LEU A 74 14.10 1.25 9.55
CA LEU A 74 13.15 0.17 9.82
C LEU A 74 13.47 -0.54 11.14
N ILE A 75 14.75 -0.81 11.41
CA ILE A 75 15.18 -1.78 12.41
C ILE A 75 15.94 -1.13 13.57
N ASP A 76 17.04 -0.39 13.31
CA ASP A 76 17.86 0.18 14.39
C ASP A 76 18.46 1.57 14.04
N PRO A 77 18.03 2.68 14.68
CA PRO A 77 17.08 2.75 15.80
C PRO A 77 15.64 2.37 15.40
N GLY A 78 15.31 2.47 14.12
CA GLY A 78 14.11 1.89 13.53
C GLY A 78 12.79 2.52 13.95
N ILE A 79 11.74 1.84 13.52
CA ILE A 79 10.36 2.20 13.83
C ILE A 79 10.11 2.25 15.35
N PRO A 80 10.55 1.27 16.18
CA PRO A 80 10.29 1.28 17.61
C PRO A 80 10.83 2.51 18.34
N TRP A 81 12.04 2.98 17.97
CA TRP A 81 12.61 4.19 18.55
C TRP A 81 11.84 5.46 18.18
N ALA A 82 11.36 5.53 16.93
CA ALA A 82 10.65 6.70 16.41
C ALA A 82 9.21 6.79 16.92
N SER A 83 8.58 5.63 17.13
CA SER A 83 7.25 5.45 17.73
C SER A 83 7.25 5.73 19.24
N TRP A 84 8.38 5.54 19.93
CA TRP A 84 8.45 5.78 21.37
C TRP A 84 8.08 7.21 21.77
N TRP A 85 7.11 7.31 22.68
CA TRP A 85 6.61 8.58 23.21
C TRP A 85 7.68 9.47 23.88
N LYS A 86 8.73 8.85 24.43
CA LYS A 86 9.84 9.58 25.06
C LYS A 86 10.74 10.29 24.03
N THR A 87 10.76 9.82 22.79
CA THR A 87 11.58 10.41 21.73
C THR A 87 10.91 11.69 21.24
N PRO A 88 11.51 12.88 21.41
CA PRO A 88 10.87 14.13 21.01
C PRO A 88 10.75 14.22 19.47
N LEU A 89 9.70 14.89 18.98
CA LEU A 89 9.42 14.97 17.53
C LEU A 89 10.56 15.57 16.71
N TRP A 90 11.32 16.52 17.28
CA TRP A 90 12.45 17.13 16.60
C TRP A 90 13.60 16.13 16.39
N GLU A 91 13.84 15.21 17.33
CA GLU A 91 14.84 14.13 17.15
C GLU A 91 14.40 13.15 16.06
N VAL A 92 13.11 12.81 16.02
CA VAL A 92 12.56 11.97 14.94
C VAL A 92 12.68 12.68 13.59
N ALA A 93 12.36 13.97 13.51
CA ALA A 93 12.53 14.76 12.29
C ALA A 93 14.02 14.82 11.85
N LEU A 94 14.96 14.98 12.79
CA LEU A 94 16.39 14.91 12.48
C LEU A 94 16.82 13.52 12.01
N GLY A 95 16.33 12.46 12.64
CA GLY A 95 16.69 11.08 12.34
C GLY A 95 16.11 10.56 11.00
N TYR A 96 15.00 11.15 10.54
CA TYR A 96 14.26 10.69 9.35
C TYR A 96 14.13 11.74 8.26
N ALA A 97 13.59 12.93 8.56
CA ALA A 97 13.30 13.95 7.55
C ALA A 97 14.59 14.51 6.92
N VAL A 98 15.64 14.75 7.72
CA VAL A 98 16.91 15.26 7.20
C VAL A 98 17.61 14.25 6.29
N PRO A 99 17.79 12.96 6.68
CA PRO A 99 18.33 11.95 5.76
C PRO A 99 17.51 11.79 4.49
N LEU A 100 16.17 11.81 4.57
CA LEU A 100 15.29 11.76 3.40
C LEU A 100 15.52 12.93 2.45
N ALA A 101 15.60 14.15 2.99
CA ALA A 101 15.87 15.34 2.19
C ALA A 101 17.25 15.25 1.50
N LEU A 102 18.28 14.81 2.22
CA LEU A 102 19.63 14.63 1.68
C LEU A 102 19.69 13.53 0.60
N MET A 103 18.95 12.43 0.76
CA MET A 103 18.80 11.42 -0.30
C MET A 103 18.09 11.99 -1.52
N GLY A 104 17.08 12.85 -1.33
CA GLY A 104 16.43 13.59 -2.42
C GLY A 104 17.40 14.53 -3.16
N VAL A 105 18.26 15.24 -2.42
CA VAL A 105 19.33 16.08 -3.00
C VAL A 105 20.32 15.21 -3.78
N ALA A 106 20.79 14.10 -3.22
CA ALA A 106 21.68 13.18 -3.91
C ALA A 106 21.04 12.65 -5.20
N TRP A 107 19.75 12.29 -5.15
CA TRP A 107 19.01 11.85 -6.33
C TRP A 107 18.97 12.93 -7.42
N TRP A 108 18.72 14.19 -7.05
CA TRP A 108 18.73 15.33 -7.97
C TRP A 108 20.13 15.58 -8.56
N VAL A 109 21.18 15.53 -7.73
CA VAL A 109 22.57 15.71 -8.15
C VAL A 109 22.99 14.66 -9.18
N MET A 110 22.51 13.42 -9.03
CA MET A 110 22.86 12.30 -9.91
C MET A 110 22.08 12.25 -11.23
N ARG A 111 20.98 12.99 -11.40
CA ARG A 111 20.15 13.00 -12.63
C ARG A 111 20.93 13.12 -13.95
N PRO A 112 21.95 14.00 -14.09
CA PRO A 112 22.69 14.13 -15.35
C PRO A 112 23.66 12.97 -15.64
N ILE A 113 23.95 12.10 -14.66
CA ILE A 113 24.92 11.00 -14.79
C ILE A 113 24.19 9.71 -15.15
N LYS A 114 24.74 8.88 -16.04
CA LYS A 114 24.13 7.58 -16.42
C LYS A 114 24.40 6.47 -15.37
N ARG A 115 23.98 6.67 -14.12
CA ARG A 115 24.17 5.74 -12.98
C ARG A 115 22.85 5.12 -12.54
N LEU A 116 22.31 4.22 -13.38
CA LEU A 116 20.97 3.67 -13.19
C LEU A 116 20.76 3.02 -11.81
N GLY A 117 21.72 2.22 -11.33
CA GLY A 117 21.59 1.53 -10.03
C GLY A 117 21.46 2.47 -8.84
N ALA A 118 22.35 3.46 -8.74
CA ALA A 118 22.34 4.43 -7.64
C ALA A 118 21.12 5.38 -7.71
N GLN A 119 20.74 5.84 -8.90
CA GLN A 119 19.54 6.65 -9.08
C GLN A 119 18.28 5.89 -8.67
N LEU A 120 18.15 4.62 -9.07
CA LEU A 120 17.01 3.79 -8.72
C LEU A 120 16.97 3.47 -7.22
N ALA A 121 18.11 3.23 -6.58
CA ALA A 121 18.17 3.02 -5.14
C ALA A 121 17.69 4.26 -4.38
N LEU A 122 18.20 5.44 -4.73
CA LEU A 122 17.79 6.71 -4.13
C LEU A 122 16.31 7.01 -4.36
N GLU A 123 15.83 6.89 -5.60
CA GLU A 123 14.42 7.09 -5.93
C GLU A 123 13.51 6.16 -5.12
N SER A 124 13.83 4.86 -5.09
CA SER A 124 13.04 3.88 -4.32
C SER A 124 12.97 4.26 -2.86
N ALA A 125 14.13 4.57 -2.28
CA ALA A 125 14.24 4.78 -0.86
C ALA A 125 13.60 6.11 -0.43
N VAL A 126 13.70 7.18 -1.24
CA VAL A 126 12.97 8.43 -0.96
C VAL A 126 11.47 8.19 -0.89
N TRP A 127 10.91 7.41 -1.83
CA TRP A 127 9.46 7.12 -1.82
C TRP A 127 9.05 6.13 -0.73
N SER A 128 9.75 5.00 -0.57
CA SER A 128 9.37 3.97 0.40
C SER A 128 9.65 4.40 1.84
N LEU A 129 10.85 4.92 2.12
CA LEU A 129 11.21 5.41 3.45
C LEU A 129 10.47 6.71 3.79
N GLY A 130 10.16 7.54 2.78
CA GLY A 130 9.28 8.69 2.96
C GLY A 130 7.87 8.28 3.40
N ALA A 131 7.32 7.21 2.81
CA ALA A 131 6.03 6.67 3.23
C ALA A 131 6.07 6.06 4.64
N VAL A 132 7.17 5.37 5.00
CA VAL A 132 7.39 4.87 6.38
C VAL A 132 7.46 6.03 7.36
N PHE A 133 8.18 7.10 7.02
CA PHE A 133 8.25 8.29 7.87
C PHE A 133 6.87 8.96 8.03
N ALA A 134 6.08 9.07 6.96
CA ALA A 134 4.72 9.57 7.03
C ALA A 134 3.82 8.69 7.92
N LEU A 135 3.98 7.37 7.86
CA LEU A 135 3.28 6.42 8.73
C LEU A 135 3.60 6.68 10.22
N ILE A 136 4.88 6.84 10.57
CA ILE A 136 5.32 7.19 11.94
C ILE A 136 4.71 8.52 12.38
N LEU A 137 4.67 9.54 11.52
CA LEU A 137 4.05 10.82 11.85
C LEU A 137 2.54 10.68 12.10
N LEU A 138 1.86 9.86 11.30
CA LEU A 138 0.42 9.63 11.44
C LEU A 138 0.11 8.86 12.72
N GLU A 139 0.90 7.84 13.05
CA GLU A 139 0.84 7.11 14.31
C GLU A 139 0.95 8.06 15.50
N ARG A 140 1.99 8.91 15.51
CA ARG A 140 2.19 9.88 16.60
C ARG A 140 1.09 10.94 16.68
N ALA A 141 0.51 11.33 15.54
CA ALA A 141 -0.61 12.27 15.50
C ALA A 141 -1.91 11.65 16.04
N LEU A 142 -2.17 10.39 15.71
CA LEU A 142 -3.36 9.66 16.14
C LEU A 142 -3.24 9.07 17.56
N ARG A 143 -2.04 9.05 18.13
CA ARG A 143 -1.76 8.46 19.46
C ARG A 143 -2.20 7.00 19.57
N SER A 144 -1.97 6.26 18.50
CA SER A 144 -2.24 4.83 18.42
C SER A 144 -0.96 4.06 18.17
N ASP A 145 -1.01 2.75 18.34
CA ASP A 145 0.15 1.88 18.13
C ASP A 145 0.30 1.50 16.65
N ILE A 146 1.54 1.22 16.24
CA ILE A 146 1.87 0.89 14.84
C ILE A 146 1.39 -0.49 14.39
N ASP A 147 1.12 -1.37 15.35
CA ASP A 147 0.54 -2.71 15.14
C ASP A 147 -1.01 -2.68 15.01
N SER A 148 -1.61 -1.48 15.08
CA SER A 148 -3.02 -1.27 14.73
C SER A 148 -3.34 -1.70 13.30
N PHE A 149 -4.62 -2.02 13.07
CA PHE A 149 -5.09 -2.51 11.77
C PHE A 149 -4.82 -1.52 10.62
N TRP A 150 -4.93 -0.22 10.87
CA TRP A 150 -4.68 0.81 9.86
C TRP A 150 -3.17 1.01 9.63
N GLY A 151 -2.35 0.92 10.68
CA GLY A 151 -0.89 1.04 10.60
C GLY A 151 -0.27 -0.12 9.82
N LEU A 152 -0.67 -1.35 10.16
CA LEU A 152 -0.28 -2.55 9.40
C LEU A 152 -0.77 -2.48 7.95
N SER A 153 -2.00 -2.02 7.71
CA SER A 153 -2.51 -1.91 6.33
C SER A 153 -1.71 -0.92 5.47
N LEU A 154 -1.30 0.22 6.04
CA LEU A 154 -0.42 1.15 5.37
C LEU A 154 0.97 0.56 5.13
N ALA A 155 1.55 -0.15 6.10
CA ALA A 155 2.83 -0.84 5.92
C ALA A 155 2.75 -1.87 4.78
N GLY A 156 1.67 -2.67 4.73
CA GLY A 156 1.39 -3.58 3.62
C GLY A 156 1.24 -2.86 2.27
N SER A 157 0.57 -1.70 2.26
CA SER A 157 0.44 -0.85 1.07
C SER A 157 1.79 -0.33 0.57
N ILE A 158 2.70 0.08 1.46
CA ILE A 158 4.05 0.52 1.10
C ILE A 158 4.86 -0.61 0.47
N LEU A 159 4.73 -1.83 1.00
CA LEU A 159 5.36 -3.03 0.42
C LEU A 159 4.80 -3.35 -0.97
N LEU A 160 3.49 -3.21 -1.17
CA LEU A 160 2.86 -3.38 -2.49
C LEU A 160 3.27 -2.29 -3.50
N ILE A 161 3.42 -1.03 -3.07
CA ILE A 161 3.98 0.03 -3.91
C ILE A 161 5.41 -0.34 -4.33
N SER A 162 6.21 -0.82 -3.37
CA SER A 162 7.59 -1.26 -3.61
C SER A 162 7.65 -2.44 -4.59
N MET A 163 6.75 -3.44 -4.45
CA MET A 163 6.57 -4.53 -5.41
C MET A 163 6.24 -3.97 -6.81
N GLY A 164 5.26 -3.07 -6.90
CA GLY A 164 4.84 -2.45 -8.16
C GLY A 164 5.98 -1.72 -8.86
N ALA A 165 6.82 -1.01 -8.10
CA ALA A 165 8.01 -0.36 -8.62
C ALA A 165 9.01 -1.35 -9.23
N GLN A 166 9.24 -2.51 -8.60
CA GLN A 166 10.12 -3.54 -9.17
C GLN A 166 9.55 -4.17 -10.45
N LEU A 167 8.24 -4.48 -10.47
CA LEU A 167 7.56 -5.02 -11.65
C LEU A 167 7.53 -4.03 -12.83
N TYR A 168 7.39 -2.74 -12.53
CA TYR A 168 7.46 -1.70 -13.53
C TYR A 168 8.88 -1.53 -14.10
N ARG A 169 9.92 -1.70 -13.28
CA ARG A 169 11.33 -1.66 -13.74
C ARG A 169 11.68 -2.85 -14.60
N TRP A 170 11.17 -4.03 -14.27
CA TRP A 170 11.36 -5.23 -15.08
C TRP A 170 10.93 -4.99 -16.54
N ARG A 171 9.81 -4.28 -16.76
CA ARG A 171 9.34 -3.89 -18.10
C ARG A 171 10.37 -3.08 -18.90
N LYS A 172 11.17 -2.23 -18.24
CA LYS A 172 12.14 -1.35 -18.89
C LYS A 172 13.45 -2.07 -19.30
N GLY A 173 13.52 -3.40 -19.18
CA GLY A 173 14.67 -4.19 -19.66
C GLY A 173 15.96 -3.94 -18.88
N VAL A 174 15.86 -3.58 -17.59
CA VAL A 174 17.04 -3.38 -16.74
C VAL A 174 17.84 -4.69 -16.66
N ARG A 175 19.18 -4.59 -16.81
CA ARG A 175 20.13 -5.72 -16.85
C ARG A 175 20.02 -6.74 -15.69
N PHE A 176 19.31 -6.42 -14.61
CA PHE A 176 19.12 -7.25 -13.41
C PHE A 176 17.71 -7.82 -13.25
N ALA A 177 16.98 -8.07 -14.34
CA ALA A 177 15.64 -8.67 -14.34
C ALA A 177 15.50 -9.91 -13.43
N TRP A 178 16.55 -10.76 -13.39
CA TRP A 178 16.61 -11.96 -12.55
C TRP A 178 16.54 -11.71 -11.05
N VAL A 179 16.92 -10.52 -10.57
CA VAL A 179 16.83 -10.13 -9.15
C VAL A 179 15.51 -9.40 -8.86
N LEU A 180 15.02 -8.62 -9.83
CA LEU A 180 13.83 -7.79 -9.67
C LEU A 180 12.55 -8.63 -9.49
N VAL A 181 12.41 -9.74 -10.20
CA VAL A 181 11.21 -10.58 -10.11
C VAL A 181 11.13 -11.31 -8.76
N PRO A 182 12.17 -12.02 -8.28
CA PRO A 182 12.14 -12.60 -6.94
C PRO A 182 11.93 -11.57 -5.83
N LEU A 183 12.56 -10.39 -5.94
CA LEU A 183 12.37 -9.30 -4.99
C LEU A 183 10.93 -8.77 -5.02
N ALA A 184 10.35 -8.58 -6.20
CA ALA A 184 8.94 -8.21 -6.33
C ALA A 184 8.03 -9.27 -5.69
N SER A 185 8.28 -10.55 -5.94
CA SER A 185 7.52 -11.65 -5.35
C SER A 185 7.63 -11.66 -3.83
N LEU A 186 8.82 -11.46 -3.27
CA LEU A 186 9.03 -11.37 -1.82
C LEU A 186 8.28 -10.17 -1.21
N LEU A 187 8.41 -8.99 -1.81
CA LEU A 187 7.70 -7.78 -1.37
C LEU A 187 6.18 -7.93 -1.49
N GLY A 188 5.71 -8.59 -2.55
CA GLY A 188 4.30 -8.92 -2.74
C GLY A 188 3.80 -9.87 -1.66
N LEU A 189 4.52 -10.96 -1.40
CA LEU A 189 4.16 -11.94 -0.37
C LEU A 189 4.09 -11.29 1.01
N LEU A 190 5.10 -10.49 1.38
CA LEU A 190 5.11 -9.75 2.63
C LEU A 190 3.99 -8.71 2.67
N GLY A 191 3.80 -7.92 1.61
CA GLY A 191 2.76 -6.90 1.54
C GLY A 191 1.35 -7.47 1.67
N PHE A 192 1.04 -8.54 0.94
CA PHE A 192 -0.24 -9.24 1.07
C PHE A 192 -0.39 -9.97 2.41
N GLY A 193 0.68 -10.55 2.95
CA GLY A 193 0.68 -11.16 4.28
C GLY A 193 0.33 -10.14 5.37
N VAL A 194 0.96 -8.97 5.34
CA VAL A 194 0.69 -7.87 6.27
C VAL A 194 -0.72 -7.30 6.05
N LEU A 195 -1.20 -7.19 4.82
CA LEU A 195 -2.59 -6.78 4.59
C LEU A 195 -3.59 -7.81 5.12
N LEU A 196 -3.30 -9.10 5.01
CA LEU A 196 -4.14 -10.15 5.54
C LEU A 196 -4.19 -10.09 7.07
N THR A 197 -3.05 -9.90 7.74
CA THR A 197 -3.03 -9.73 9.20
C THR A 197 -3.78 -8.47 9.62
N ALA A 198 -3.60 -7.35 8.91
CA ALA A 198 -4.28 -6.09 9.18
C ALA A 198 -5.80 -6.19 9.05
N LEU A 199 -6.29 -6.70 7.92
CA LEU A 199 -7.70 -6.56 7.52
C LEU A 199 -8.57 -7.76 7.89
N VAL A 200 -7.95 -8.86 8.30
CA VAL A 200 -8.65 -10.06 8.80
C VAL A 200 -8.30 -10.31 10.26
N GLY A 201 -7.01 -10.39 10.59
CA GLY A 201 -6.56 -10.69 11.96
C GLY A 201 -6.84 -9.55 12.95
N MET A 202 -6.57 -8.32 12.53
CA MET A 202 -6.75 -7.10 13.33
C MET A 202 -7.98 -6.29 12.92
N ALA A 203 -8.89 -6.89 12.13
CA ALA A 203 -10.05 -6.18 11.60
C ALA A 203 -10.84 -5.47 12.72
N PRO A 204 -11.39 -4.26 12.47
CA PRO A 204 -12.11 -3.49 13.49
C PRO A 204 -13.36 -4.20 14.03
N ILE A 205 -13.86 -5.21 13.32
CA ILE A 205 -14.96 -6.09 13.78
C ILE A 205 -14.53 -7.06 14.90
N MET A 206 -13.23 -7.24 15.11
CA MET A 206 -12.68 -8.00 16.23
C MET A 206 -12.57 -7.09 17.45
N SER A 207 -12.84 -7.64 18.64
CA SER A 207 -12.85 -6.87 19.89
C SER A 207 -11.53 -6.16 20.19
N TRP A 208 -10.39 -6.76 19.82
CA TRP A 208 -9.08 -6.13 19.98
C TRP A 208 -8.79 -5.04 18.95
N GLY A 209 -9.28 -5.19 17.71
CA GLY A 209 -9.07 -4.24 16.61
C GLY A 209 -9.97 -3.01 16.67
N ALA A 210 -11.11 -3.11 17.37
CA ALA A 210 -12.04 -2.00 17.56
C ALA A 210 -11.45 -0.80 18.34
N ARG A 211 -10.37 -1.02 19.09
CA ARG A 211 -9.76 -0.01 19.99
C ARG A 211 -9.05 1.13 19.25
N ASP A 212 -8.64 0.91 18.00
CA ASP A 212 -7.80 1.86 17.23
C ASP A 212 -8.59 2.66 16.18
N ILE A 213 -9.90 2.79 16.38
CA ILE A 213 -10.77 3.53 15.47
C ILE A 213 -10.76 5.01 15.85
N ALA A 214 -10.21 5.86 14.99
CA ALA A 214 -10.09 7.29 15.23
C ALA A 214 -10.53 8.11 14.00
N GLY A 215 -11.16 9.26 14.24
CA GLY A 215 -11.60 10.20 13.21
C GLY A 215 -13.12 10.17 12.94
N PRO A 216 -13.63 11.12 12.14
CA PRO A 216 -15.06 11.22 11.81
C PRO A 216 -15.50 10.07 10.89
N LEU A 217 -16.81 9.80 10.85
CA LEU A 217 -17.39 8.82 9.92
C LEU A 217 -16.96 9.12 8.49
N LEU A 218 -16.67 8.07 7.71
CA LEU A 218 -16.15 8.07 6.34
C LEU A 218 -14.69 8.54 6.18
N LEU A 219 -14.13 9.28 7.14
CA LEU A 219 -12.77 9.81 7.08
C LEU A 219 -11.98 9.44 8.35
N ASP A 220 -12.06 8.17 8.72
CA ASP A 220 -11.42 7.59 9.89
C ASP A 220 -10.25 6.66 9.53
N THR A 221 -9.70 6.00 10.54
CA THR A 221 -8.66 4.98 10.36
C THR A 221 -9.15 3.77 9.55
N ILE A 222 -10.46 3.50 9.49
CA ILE A 222 -11.05 2.46 8.62
C ILE A 222 -10.90 2.86 7.15
N ALA A 223 -11.20 4.12 6.82
CA ALA A 223 -10.97 4.65 5.47
C ALA A 223 -9.49 4.51 5.08
N ILE A 224 -8.56 4.85 5.98
CA ILE A 224 -7.12 4.68 5.75
C ILE A 224 -6.78 3.21 5.51
N ALA A 225 -7.23 2.31 6.38
CA ALA A 225 -6.89 0.90 6.33
C ALA A 225 -7.40 0.21 5.06
N TYR A 226 -8.60 0.52 4.60
CA TYR A 226 -9.20 -0.19 3.47
C TYR A 226 -8.99 0.55 2.14
N LEU A 227 -9.10 1.88 2.11
CA LEU A 227 -9.03 2.63 0.85
C LEU A 227 -7.60 2.83 0.34
N ALA A 228 -6.59 2.94 1.22
CA ALA A 228 -5.19 3.06 0.80
C ALA A 228 -4.73 1.85 -0.04
N PRO A 229 -4.86 0.60 0.42
CA PRO A 229 -4.50 -0.55 -0.41
C PRO A 229 -5.43 -0.75 -1.61
N THR A 230 -6.73 -0.39 -1.51
CA THR A 230 -7.62 -0.35 -2.68
C THR A 230 -7.04 0.54 -3.78
N GLY A 231 -6.60 1.75 -3.43
CA GLY A 231 -5.99 2.71 -4.35
C GLY A 231 -4.68 2.19 -4.93
N VAL A 232 -3.80 1.63 -4.10
CA VAL A 232 -2.54 1.03 -4.55
C VAL A 232 -2.80 -0.08 -5.58
N LEU A 233 -3.67 -1.04 -5.26
CA LEU A 233 -4.00 -2.14 -6.18
C LEU A 233 -4.65 -1.63 -7.47
N ALA A 234 -5.54 -0.63 -7.40
CA ALA A 234 -6.13 -0.02 -8.60
C ALA A 234 -5.06 0.64 -9.49
N VAL A 235 -4.09 1.35 -8.90
CA VAL A 235 -2.96 1.93 -9.63
C VAL A 235 -2.08 0.83 -10.25
N LEU A 236 -1.83 -0.27 -9.54
CA LEU A 236 -1.09 -1.41 -10.09
C LEU A 236 -1.83 -2.03 -11.29
N VAL A 237 -3.15 -2.19 -11.21
CA VAL A 237 -3.98 -2.67 -12.34
C VAL A 237 -3.91 -1.73 -13.54
N TRP A 238 -3.82 -0.42 -13.30
CA TRP A 238 -3.71 0.57 -14.38
C TRP A 238 -2.31 0.63 -15.01
N LYS A 239 -1.25 0.59 -14.18
CA LYS A 239 0.15 0.78 -14.63
C LYS A 239 0.85 -0.49 -15.09
N LEU A 240 0.44 -1.66 -14.59
CA LEU A 240 1.03 -2.96 -14.93
C LEU A 240 0.14 -3.67 -15.95
N ASP A 241 0.07 -3.13 -17.17
CA ASP A 241 -0.66 -3.73 -18.30
C ASP A 241 0.04 -4.98 -18.88
N HIS A 242 1.35 -5.09 -18.64
CA HIS A 242 2.23 -6.16 -19.13
C HIS A 242 2.23 -7.44 -18.30
N ILE A 243 1.67 -7.42 -17.08
CA ILE A 243 1.60 -8.62 -16.23
C ILE A 243 0.47 -9.54 -16.68
N HIS A 244 0.54 -10.81 -16.28
CA HIS A 244 -0.44 -11.82 -16.67
C HIS A 244 -1.88 -11.41 -16.31
N ARG A 245 -2.83 -11.65 -17.23
CA ARG A 245 -4.24 -11.22 -17.09
C ARG A 245 -4.90 -11.68 -15.79
N TYR A 246 -4.59 -12.90 -15.33
CA TYR A 246 -5.16 -13.44 -14.09
C TYR A 246 -4.63 -12.72 -12.84
N LEU A 247 -3.35 -12.37 -12.81
CA LEU A 247 -2.78 -11.62 -11.68
C LEU A 247 -3.36 -10.21 -11.64
N ARG A 248 -3.50 -9.56 -12.80
CA ARG A 248 -4.15 -8.25 -12.92
C ARG A 248 -5.63 -8.32 -12.50
N ALA A 249 -6.35 -9.38 -12.89
CA ALA A 249 -7.72 -9.61 -12.44
C ALA A 249 -7.80 -9.85 -10.92
N ALA A 250 -6.83 -10.55 -10.33
CA ALA A 250 -6.75 -10.75 -8.89
C ALA A 250 -6.55 -9.43 -8.15
N PHE A 251 -5.64 -8.56 -8.62
CA PHE A 251 -5.47 -7.21 -8.04
C PHE A 251 -6.73 -6.36 -8.16
N ALA A 252 -7.43 -6.41 -9.30
CA ALA A 252 -8.70 -5.71 -9.48
C ALA A 252 -9.79 -6.25 -8.54
N GLY A 253 -9.88 -7.57 -8.41
CA GLY A 253 -10.82 -8.24 -7.50
C GLY A 253 -10.56 -7.89 -6.04
N LEU A 254 -9.30 -7.94 -5.59
CA LEU A 254 -8.92 -7.54 -4.24
C LEU A 254 -9.20 -6.05 -3.97
N SER A 255 -8.86 -5.17 -4.92
CA SER A 255 -9.15 -3.73 -4.83
C SER A 255 -10.64 -3.48 -4.63
N ALA A 256 -11.49 -4.14 -5.43
CA ALA A 256 -12.94 -4.04 -5.33
C ALA A 256 -13.47 -4.64 -4.01
N LEU A 257 -12.96 -5.80 -3.60
CA LEU A 257 -13.33 -6.46 -2.35
C LEU A 257 -13.07 -5.56 -1.14
N MET A 258 -11.90 -4.93 -1.08
CA MET A 258 -11.52 -4.01 0.00
C MET A 258 -12.40 -2.76 0.01
N GLY A 259 -12.79 -2.23 -1.16
CA GLY A 259 -13.72 -1.11 -1.26
C GLY A 259 -15.13 -1.47 -0.78
N VAL A 260 -15.60 -2.68 -1.07
CA VAL A 260 -16.89 -3.20 -0.54
C VAL A 260 -16.80 -3.45 0.96
N ALA A 261 -15.70 -4.03 1.44
CA ALA A 261 -15.46 -4.27 2.86
C ALA A 261 -15.45 -2.96 3.65
N TYR A 262 -14.80 -1.91 3.13
CA TYR A 262 -14.85 -0.56 3.70
C TYR A 262 -16.30 -0.08 3.88
N ILE A 263 -17.11 -0.11 2.82
CA ILE A 263 -18.51 0.34 2.88
C ILE A 263 -19.30 -0.46 3.92
N ALA A 264 -19.11 -1.78 3.96
CA ALA A 264 -19.79 -2.63 4.93
C ALA A 264 -19.38 -2.31 6.38
N ILE A 265 -18.09 -2.16 6.63
CA ILE A 265 -17.59 -1.82 7.97
C ILE A 265 -18.05 -0.42 8.38
N GLU A 266 -18.13 0.53 7.46
CA GLU A 266 -18.58 1.88 7.77
C GLU A 266 -20.08 1.94 8.09
N ILE A 267 -20.90 1.15 7.40
CA ILE A 267 -22.31 0.94 7.76
C ILE A 267 -22.39 0.38 9.19
N ARG A 268 -21.58 -0.65 9.48
CA ARG A 268 -21.53 -1.23 10.82
C ARG A 268 -21.13 -0.20 11.87
N ARG A 269 -20.11 0.60 11.61
CA ARG A 269 -19.66 1.69 12.48
C ARG A 269 -20.76 2.73 12.70
N PHE A 270 -21.49 3.09 11.66
CA PHE A 270 -22.59 4.04 11.75
C PHE A 270 -23.69 3.57 12.71
N TRP A 271 -24.04 2.28 12.67
CA TRP A 271 -25.11 1.73 13.52
C TRP A 271 -24.65 1.33 14.92
N GLN A 272 -23.45 0.76 15.05
CA GLN A 272 -22.94 0.19 16.30
C GLN A 272 -22.06 1.17 17.10
N GLY A 273 -21.59 2.25 16.47
CA GLY A 273 -20.71 3.23 17.10
C GLY A 273 -19.42 2.59 17.62
N GLU A 274 -19.13 2.84 18.91
CA GLU A 274 -17.97 2.28 19.61
C GLU A 274 -18.04 0.76 19.79
N GLN A 275 -19.24 0.17 19.75
CA GLN A 275 -19.47 -1.27 19.92
C GLN A 275 -19.44 -2.02 18.59
N ILE A 276 -18.61 -1.58 17.63
CA ILE A 276 -18.51 -2.17 16.29
C ILE A 276 -18.20 -3.69 16.30
N ALA A 277 -17.62 -4.22 17.38
CA ALA A 277 -17.35 -5.65 17.53
C ALA A 277 -18.54 -6.47 18.09
N SER A 278 -19.71 -5.88 18.35
CA SER A 278 -20.85 -6.59 18.93
C SER A 278 -21.54 -7.53 17.96
N ASP A 279 -21.96 -8.72 18.39
CA ASP A 279 -22.72 -9.65 17.52
C ASP A 279 -24.14 -9.18 17.19
N ALA A 280 -24.63 -8.13 17.87
CA ALA A 280 -25.94 -7.56 17.59
C ALA A 280 -25.96 -6.89 16.21
N ILE A 281 -27.02 -7.12 15.44
CA ILE A 281 -27.25 -6.48 14.15
C ILE A 281 -28.64 -5.85 14.18
N SER A 282 -28.71 -4.53 14.03
CA SER A 282 -29.99 -3.82 13.99
C SER A 282 -30.68 -4.00 12.63
N GLN A 283 -32.01 -3.87 12.60
CA GLN A 283 -32.76 -3.90 11.33
C GLN A 283 -32.34 -2.77 10.38
N GLY A 284 -32.05 -1.58 10.94
CA GLY A 284 -31.53 -0.45 10.17
C GLY A 284 -30.18 -0.76 9.51
N GLU A 285 -29.31 -1.49 10.21
CA GLU A 285 -28.03 -1.96 9.67
C GLU A 285 -28.23 -2.93 8.50
N LEU A 286 -29.11 -3.93 8.67
CA LEU A 286 -29.44 -4.89 7.61
C LEU A 286 -29.97 -4.20 6.34
N TYR A 287 -30.87 -3.23 6.48
CA TYR A 287 -31.41 -2.49 5.35
C TYR A 287 -30.37 -1.58 4.69
N SER A 288 -29.46 -0.99 5.47
CA SER A 288 -28.38 -0.16 4.94
C SER A 288 -27.44 -0.94 4.03
N TYR A 289 -27.13 -2.20 4.37
CA TYR A 289 -26.37 -3.09 3.49
C TYR A 289 -27.10 -3.33 2.15
N THR A 290 -28.42 -3.57 2.17
CA THR A 290 -29.22 -3.75 0.94
C THR A 290 -29.16 -2.49 0.06
N ILE A 291 -29.35 -1.32 0.66
CA ILE A 291 -29.31 -0.04 -0.06
C ILE A 291 -27.93 0.15 -0.69
N ALA A 292 -26.85 -0.10 0.06
CA ALA A 292 -25.49 0.03 -0.45
C ALA A 292 -25.19 -0.94 -1.60
N MET A 293 -25.62 -2.21 -1.48
CA MET A 293 -25.50 -3.20 -2.56
C MET A 293 -26.25 -2.77 -3.81
N MET A 294 -27.49 -2.29 -3.65
CA MET A 294 -28.32 -1.82 -4.77
C MET A 294 -27.69 -0.61 -5.47
N LEU A 295 -27.25 0.40 -4.70
CA LEU A 295 -26.56 1.57 -5.24
C LEU A 295 -25.25 1.18 -5.94
N GLY A 296 -24.49 0.24 -5.37
CA GLY A 296 -23.27 -0.30 -5.97
C GLY A 296 -23.55 -0.99 -7.31
N ALA A 297 -24.55 -1.87 -7.36
CA ALA A 297 -24.93 -2.59 -8.57
C ALA A 297 -25.46 -1.65 -9.67
N VAL A 298 -26.27 -0.66 -9.32
CA VAL A 298 -26.76 0.37 -10.26
C VAL A 298 -25.61 1.23 -10.80
N ARG A 299 -24.69 1.68 -9.94
CA ARG A 299 -23.49 2.42 -10.37
C ARG A 299 -22.61 1.59 -11.30
N LEU A 300 -22.44 0.30 -10.99
CA LEU A 300 -21.66 -0.62 -11.82
C LEU A 300 -22.32 -0.84 -13.18
N LEU A 301 -23.66 -0.99 -13.23
CA LEU A 301 -24.42 -1.11 -14.47
C LEU A 301 -24.29 0.17 -15.31
N PHE A 302 -24.46 1.34 -14.70
CA PHE A 302 -24.28 2.62 -15.38
C PHE A 302 -22.87 2.75 -15.98
N PHE A 303 -21.83 2.42 -15.20
CA PHE A 303 -20.45 2.45 -15.68
C PHE A 303 -20.20 1.43 -16.79
N ALA A 304 -20.83 0.25 -16.73
CA ALA A 304 -20.77 -0.76 -17.78
C ALA A 304 -21.36 -0.25 -19.11
N LEU A 305 -22.48 0.47 -19.06
CA LEU A 305 -23.14 1.06 -20.24
C LEU A 305 -22.29 2.18 -20.85
N VAL A 306 -21.78 3.11 -20.02
CA VAL A 306 -20.92 4.21 -20.48
C VAL A 306 -19.62 3.67 -21.09
N ARG A 307 -19.03 2.62 -20.51
CA ARG A 307 -17.79 1.99 -21.01
C ARG A 307 -18.01 0.93 -22.08
N ARG A 308 -19.26 0.63 -22.44
CA ARG A 308 -19.64 -0.46 -23.36
C ARG A 308 -18.92 -1.79 -23.05
N SER A 309 -18.88 -2.16 -21.77
CA SER A 309 -18.15 -3.34 -21.29
C SER A 309 -19.10 -4.47 -20.89
N ASP A 310 -19.10 -5.54 -21.68
CA ASP A 310 -19.92 -6.72 -21.41
C ASP A 310 -19.58 -7.39 -20.08
N LEU A 311 -18.29 -7.40 -19.70
CA LEU A 311 -17.87 -7.97 -18.41
C LEU A 311 -18.46 -7.18 -17.25
N LEU A 312 -18.37 -5.85 -17.28
CA LEU A 312 -18.93 -4.99 -16.23
C LEU A 312 -20.47 -5.12 -16.18
N ARG A 313 -21.12 -5.30 -17.33
CA ARG A 313 -22.56 -5.54 -17.40
C ARG A 313 -22.93 -6.86 -16.71
N LYS A 314 -22.22 -7.95 -17.01
CA LYS A 314 -22.43 -9.25 -16.35
C LYS A 314 -22.21 -9.16 -14.84
N LEU A 315 -21.15 -8.49 -14.39
CA LEU A 315 -20.89 -8.29 -12.96
C LEU A 315 -21.99 -7.46 -12.30
N ALA A 316 -22.49 -6.42 -12.95
CA ALA A 316 -23.61 -5.63 -12.44
C ALA A 316 -24.89 -6.47 -12.31
N MET A 317 -25.21 -7.28 -13.33
CA MET A 317 -26.36 -8.19 -13.29
C MET A 317 -26.27 -9.20 -12.16
N VAL A 318 -25.09 -9.78 -11.93
CA VAL A 318 -24.82 -10.65 -10.77
C VAL A 318 -25.04 -9.87 -9.48
N GLY A 319 -24.52 -8.65 -9.36
CA GLY A 319 -24.73 -7.80 -8.19
C GLY A 319 -26.21 -7.52 -7.89
N ILE A 320 -27.02 -7.24 -8.92
CA ILE A 320 -28.47 -7.06 -8.77
C ILE A 320 -29.12 -8.37 -8.32
N ALA A 321 -28.81 -9.49 -8.97
CA ALA A 321 -29.37 -10.79 -8.59
C ALA A 321 -29.05 -11.17 -7.13
N VAL A 322 -27.81 -10.95 -6.69
CA VAL A 322 -27.38 -11.19 -5.30
C VAL A 322 -28.12 -10.25 -4.34
N THR A 323 -28.31 -8.98 -4.70
CA THR A 323 -29.07 -8.03 -3.87
C THR A 323 -30.52 -8.47 -3.71
N ILE A 324 -31.18 -8.87 -4.80
CA ILE A 324 -32.56 -9.38 -4.76
C ILE A 324 -32.63 -10.65 -3.90
N ALA A 325 -31.73 -11.61 -4.12
CA ALA A 325 -31.68 -12.83 -3.32
C ALA A 325 -31.51 -12.51 -1.83
N LYS A 326 -30.61 -11.58 -1.47
CA LYS A 326 -30.41 -11.13 -0.09
C LYS A 326 -31.71 -10.59 0.53
N VAL A 327 -32.42 -9.71 -0.16
CA VAL A 327 -33.69 -9.13 0.33
C VAL A 327 -34.70 -10.23 0.65
N PHE A 328 -34.88 -11.19 -0.25
CA PHE A 328 -35.88 -12.25 -0.07
C PHE A 328 -35.47 -13.29 0.97
N LEU A 329 -34.17 -13.64 1.05
CA LEU A 329 -33.67 -14.68 1.96
C LEU A 329 -33.44 -14.18 3.38
N ILE A 330 -32.95 -12.94 3.54
CA ILE A 330 -32.54 -12.39 4.83
C ILE A 330 -33.56 -11.37 5.32
N ASP A 331 -33.85 -10.33 4.54
CA ASP A 331 -34.67 -9.19 5.01
C ASP A 331 -36.15 -9.58 5.23
N MET A 332 -36.63 -10.59 4.49
CA MET A 332 -38.00 -11.12 4.60
C MET A 332 -38.11 -12.38 5.47
N SER A 333 -37.01 -12.86 6.08
CA SER A 333 -36.98 -14.12 6.84
C SER A 333 -37.92 -14.14 8.06
N GLY A 334 -38.16 -12.98 8.66
CA GLY A 334 -39.06 -12.78 9.80
C GLY A 334 -40.56 -12.75 9.46
N LEU A 335 -40.94 -12.92 8.19
CA LEU A 335 -42.35 -12.93 7.76
C LEU A 335 -42.98 -14.32 7.92
N ASN A 336 -44.27 -14.35 8.28
CA ASN A 336 -45.06 -15.57 8.47
C ASN A 336 -45.12 -16.46 7.20
N GLY A 337 -45.38 -17.77 7.38
CA GLY A 337 -45.19 -18.81 6.36
C GLY A 337 -45.81 -18.56 4.97
N LEU A 338 -47.00 -17.95 4.90
CA LEU A 338 -47.66 -17.64 3.61
C LEU A 338 -46.90 -16.56 2.81
N VAL A 339 -46.43 -15.53 3.50
CA VAL A 339 -45.68 -14.43 2.87
C VAL A 339 -44.32 -14.93 2.39
N ARG A 340 -43.68 -15.86 3.12
CA ARG A 340 -42.43 -16.50 2.70
C ARG A 340 -42.57 -17.24 1.37
N VAL A 341 -43.68 -17.97 1.16
CA VAL A 341 -43.94 -18.66 -0.11
C VAL A 341 -44.12 -17.65 -1.25
N ALA A 342 -44.94 -16.61 -1.04
CA ALA A 342 -45.13 -15.55 -2.02
C ALA A 342 -43.82 -14.82 -2.36
N SER A 343 -42.95 -14.61 -1.37
CA SER A 343 -41.61 -14.05 -1.52
C SER A 343 -40.71 -14.89 -2.43
N PHE A 344 -40.72 -16.22 -2.32
CA PHE A 344 -39.96 -17.09 -3.24
C PHE A 344 -40.50 -17.05 -4.67
N PHE A 345 -41.82 -16.97 -4.85
CA PHE A 345 -42.40 -16.72 -6.18
C PHE A 345 -41.96 -15.36 -6.75
N GLY A 346 -41.97 -14.30 -5.93
CA GLY A 346 -41.48 -12.97 -6.30
C GLY A 346 -40.00 -12.98 -6.70
N LEU A 347 -39.14 -13.69 -5.96
CA LEU A 347 -37.74 -13.90 -6.31
C LEU A 347 -37.60 -14.57 -7.68
N GLY A 348 -38.36 -15.64 -7.94
CA GLY A 348 -38.36 -16.33 -9.23
C GLY A 348 -38.72 -15.39 -10.40
N LEU A 349 -39.78 -14.59 -10.23
CA LEU A 349 -40.19 -13.59 -11.23
C LEU A 349 -39.14 -12.50 -11.43
N ALA A 350 -38.51 -12.02 -10.36
CA ALA A 350 -37.47 -11.00 -10.45
C ALA A 350 -36.22 -11.51 -11.19
N LEU A 351 -35.80 -12.75 -10.94
CA LEU A 351 -34.70 -13.39 -11.66
C LEU A 351 -35.05 -13.64 -13.15
N MET A 352 -36.30 -14.02 -13.45
CA MET A 352 -36.77 -14.11 -14.83
C MET A 352 -36.74 -12.74 -15.54
N GLY A 353 -37.16 -11.68 -14.84
CA GLY A 353 -37.07 -10.30 -15.34
C GLY A 353 -35.63 -9.88 -15.64
N LEU A 354 -34.68 -10.22 -14.76
CA LEU A 354 -33.25 -9.99 -15.00
C LEU A 354 -32.73 -10.77 -16.21
N ALA A 355 -33.14 -12.03 -16.38
CA ALA A 355 -32.75 -12.82 -17.54
C ALA A 355 -33.33 -12.24 -18.85
N TRP A 356 -34.55 -11.71 -18.83
CA TRP A 356 -35.13 -10.98 -19.95
C TRP A 356 -34.36 -9.68 -20.24
N LEU A 357 -34.05 -8.88 -19.22
CA LEU A 357 -33.28 -7.64 -19.35
C LEU A 357 -31.89 -7.91 -19.95
N ASN A 358 -31.21 -8.98 -19.51
CA ASN A 358 -29.91 -9.34 -20.08
C ASN A 358 -30.00 -9.60 -21.59
N ARG A 359 -31.03 -10.34 -22.03
CA ARG A 359 -31.27 -10.60 -23.45
C ARG A 359 -31.61 -9.33 -24.24
N ALA A 360 -32.46 -8.47 -23.69
CA ALA A 360 -32.85 -7.20 -24.34
C ALA A 360 -31.68 -6.22 -24.49
N MET A 361 -30.63 -6.33 -23.67
CA MET A 361 -29.41 -5.53 -23.80
C MET A 361 -28.36 -6.16 -24.74
N GLU A 362 -28.55 -7.42 -25.14
CA GLU A 362 -27.70 -8.14 -26.08
C GLU A 362 -28.23 -8.09 -27.52
N SER A 363 -29.53 -7.81 -27.71
CA SER A 363 -30.17 -7.43 -28.98
C SER A 363 -29.96 -5.97 -29.31
#